data_AF-A0A7S0B4U6-F1
#
_entry.id   AF-A0A7S0B4U6-F1
#
_cell.length_a   1.000
_cell.length_b   1.000
_cell.length_c   1.000
_cell.angle_alpha   90.00
_cell.angle_beta   90.00
_cell.angle_gamma   90.00
#
_symmetry.space_group_name_H-M   'P 1'
#
loop_
_entity.id
_entity.type
_entity.pdbx_description
1 polymer ?
#
loop_
_entity_poly.entity_id
_entity_poly.type
_entity_poly.pdbx_seq_one_letter_code
_entity_poly.pdbx_strand_id
1 'polypeptide(L)'
;VMCEHAGLRHRVEWMHSRYALMPEEATVLKHAYTFGISEWEMFWPLAVGATLVVPKPGGEKDPEYMFGLCARHPVTVLYMVPSMLNMLLDYIEAEEKDALEVGF
;
A
#
# COMPACT_ATOMS: atom_id res chain seq x y z
N VAL A 1 9.48 -16.91 14.31
CA VAL A 1 8.13 -17.22 14.84
C VAL A 1 7.48 -18.22 13.90
N MET A 2 6.83 -19.26 14.40
CA MET A 2 6.11 -20.22 13.55
C MET A 2 4.66 -19.76 13.40
N CYS A 3 4.18 -19.65 12.17
CA CYS A 3 2.80 -19.26 11.85
C CYS A 3 2.15 -20.35 10.99
N GLU A 4 0.96 -20.81 11.37
CA GLU A 4 0.19 -21.79 10.60
C GLU A 4 -0.63 -21.11 9.49
N HIS A 5 -0.90 -21.84 8.40
CA HIS A 5 -1.77 -21.36 7.32
C HIS A 5 -3.16 -20.95 7.82
N ALA A 6 -3.69 -21.61 8.85
CA ALA A 6 -4.97 -21.26 9.46
C ALA A 6 -4.98 -19.83 10.04
N GLY A 7 -3.85 -19.39 10.62
CA GLY A 7 -3.69 -18.03 11.15
C GLY A 7 -3.71 -16.99 10.04
N LEU A 8 -2.99 -17.24 8.95
CA LEU A 8 -2.99 -16.37 7.77
C LEU A 8 -4.39 -16.28 7.14
N ARG A 9 -5.07 -17.42 6.95
CA ARG A 9 -6.44 -17.47 6.42
C ARG A 9 -7.39 -16.62 7.27
N HIS A 10 -7.36 -16.80 8.59
CA HIS A 10 -8.20 -16.03 9.51
C HIS A 10 -7.93 -14.52 9.39
N ARG A 11 -6.65 -14.12 9.27
CA ARG A 11 -6.27 -12.73 9.09
C ARG A 11 -6.83 -12.14 7.79
N VAL A 12 -6.71 -12.86 6.69
CA VAL A 12 -7.23 -12.45 5.37
C VAL A 12 -8.75 -12.30 5.40
N GLU A 13 -9.46 -13.28 5.98
CA GLU A 13 -10.93 -13.22 6.13
C GLU A 13 -11.36 -12.03 6.98
N TRP A 14 -10.67 -11.78 8.10
CA TRP A 14 -10.93 -10.61 8.93
C TRP A 14 -10.74 -9.32 8.15
N MET A 15 -9.62 -9.17 7.42
CA MET A 15 -9.34 -7.98 6.61
C MET A 15 -10.42 -7.75 5.57
N HIS A 16 -10.82 -8.80 4.85
CA HIS A 16 -11.86 -8.71 3.84
C HIS A 16 -13.23 -8.36 4.46
N SER A 17 -13.61 -8.99 5.58
CA SER A 17 -14.86 -8.65 6.26
C SER A 17 -14.93 -7.20 6.74
N ARG A 18 -13.78 -6.59 7.06
CA ARG A 18 -13.72 -5.23 7.59
C ARG A 18 -13.60 -4.15 6.53
N TYR A 19 -12.91 -4.43 5.43
CA TYR A 19 -12.52 -3.42 4.43
C TYR A 19 -13.05 -3.72 3.02
N ALA A 20 -13.58 -4.92 2.77
CA ALA A 20 -14.27 -5.28 1.53
C ALA A 20 -13.54 -4.91 0.23
N LEU A 21 -12.23 -5.22 0.15
CA LEU A 21 -11.44 -5.05 -1.07
C LEU A 21 -12.09 -5.80 -2.24
N MET A 22 -12.32 -5.08 -3.33
CA MET A 22 -13.02 -5.55 -4.52
C MET A 22 -12.05 -6.05 -5.60
N PRO A 23 -12.48 -6.95 -6.50
CA PRO A 23 -11.62 -7.51 -7.56
C PRO A 23 -11.00 -6.47 -8.51
N GLU A 24 -11.66 -5.33 -8.71
CA GLU A 24 -11.20 -4.25 -9.59
C GLU A 24 -10.17 -3.33 -8.91
N GLU A 25 -9.98 -3.48 -7.60
CA GLU A 25 -9.08 -2.67 -6.80
C GLU A 25 -7.69 -3.30 -6.69
N ALA A 26 -6.75 -2.54 -6.13
CA ALA A 26 -5.39 -2.97 -5.91
C ALA A 26 -4.86 -2.60 -4.52
N THR A 27 -3.86 -3.35 -4.08
CA THR A 27 -3.00 -3.03 -2.95
C THR A 27 -1.53 -3.05 -3.36
N VAL A 28 -0.64 -2.62 -2.48
CA VAL A 28 0.81 -2.58 -2.74
C VAL A 28 1.56 -3.49 -1.78
N LEU A 29 2.47 -4.34 -2.31
CA LEU A 29 3.46 -5.05 -1.50
C LEU A 29 4.60 -4.09 -1.14
N LYS A 30 4.35 -3.22 -0.16
CA LYS A 30 5.25 -2.10 0.16
C LYS A 30 6.34 -2.50 1.14
N HIS A 31 6.03 -3.40 2.07
CA HIS A 31 6.96 -3.79 3.11
C HIS A 31 7.82 -4.97 2.65
N ALA A 32 9.04 -5.03 3.18
CA ALA A 32 9.92 -6.18 2.94
C ALA A 32 9.20 -7.48 3.34
N TYR A 33 9.35 -8.51 2.52
CA TYR A 33 8.72 -9.82 2.75
C TYR A 33 9.19 -10.51 4.06
N THR A 34 10.24 -9.98 4.69
CA THR A 34 10.76 -10.41 5.98
C THR A 34 10.01 -9.80 7.18
N PHE A 35 9.08 -8.86 6.94
CA PHE A 35 8.25 -8.23 7.97
C PHE A 35 6.83 -8.82 7.93
N GLY A 36 6.24 -9.14 9.10
CA GLY A 36 4.95 -9.86 9.16
C GLY A 36 3.77 -9.15 8.48
N ILE A 37 3.81 -7.82 8.34
CA ILE A 37 2.80 -7.05 7.59
C ILE A 37 2.70 -7.47 6.12
N SER A 38 3.81 -7.91 5.53
CA SER A 38 3.89 -8.28 4.11
C SER A 38 3.03 -9.51 3.78
N GLU A 39 2.73 -10.35 4.77
CA GLU A 39 1.89 -11.53 4.59
C GLU A 39 0.50 -11.13 4.08
N TRP A 40 -0.17 -10.16 4.72
CA TRP A 40 -1.49 -9.74 4.25
C TRP A 40 -1.42 -8.76 3.08
N GLU A 41 -0.34 -7.99 2.92
CA GLU A 41 -0.12 -7.20 1.69
C GLU A 41 -0.11 -8.12 0.46
N MET A 42 0.52 -9.29 0.59
CA MET A 42 0.64 -10.27 -0.48
C MET A 42 -0.62 -11.11 -0.66
N PHE A 43 -1.13 -11.73 0.41
CA PHE A 43 -2.16 -12.77 0.28
C PHE A 43 -3.59 -12.24 0.23
N TRP A 44 -3.89 -11.10 0.85
CA TRP A 44 -5.25 -10.57 0.86
C TRP A 44 -5.79 -10.22 -0.53
N PRO A 45 -5.12 -9.40 -1.37
CA PRO A 45 -5.63 -9.09 -2.71
C PRO A 45 -5.77 -10.34 -3.57
N LEU A 46 -4.79 -11.25 -3.52
CA LEU A 46 -4.81 -12.49 -4.28
C LEU A 46 -5.94 -13.43 -3.87
N ALA A 47 -6.32 -13.45 -2.58
CA ALA A 47 -7.40 -14.28 -2.08
C ALA A 47 -8.80 -13.82 -2.52
N VAL A 48 -8.96 -12.54 -2.90
CA VAL A 48 -10.25 -11.94 -3.26
C VAL A 48 -10.36 -11.57 -4.74
N GLY A 49 -9.33 -11.90 -5.55
CA GLY A 49 -9.28 -11.60 -6.98
C GLY A 49 -8.88 -10.16 -7.32
N ALA A 50 -8.39 -9.40 -6.33
CA ALA A 50 -7.86 -8.05 -6.52
C ALA A 50 -6.40 -8.08 -7.01
N THR A 51 -5.86 -6.91 -7.35
CA THR A 51 -4.51 -6.79 -7.91
C THR A 51 -3.47 -6.52 -6.82
N LEU A 52 -2.33 -7.24 -6.88
CA LEU A 52 -1.15 -6.93 -6.08
C LEU A 52 -0.13 -6.14 -6.91
N VAL A 53 0.12 -4.89 -6.54
CA VAL A 53 1.16 -4.06 -7.16
C VAL A 53 2.48 -4.25 -6.42
N VAL A 54 3.54 -4.59 -7.16
CA VAL A 54 4.88 -4.77 -6.60
C VAL A 54 5.77 -3.60 -7.06
N PRO A 55 6.23 -2.74 -6.14
CA PRO A 55 7.10 -1.62 -6.48
C PRO A 55 8.50 -2.10 -6.90
N LYS A 56 9.22 -1.26 -7.65
CA LYS A 56 10.66 -1.48 -7.90
C LYS A 56 11.42 -1.54 -6.56
N PRO A 57 12.51 -2.31 -6.46
CA PRO A 57 13.33 -2.33 -5.25
C PRO A 57 13.78 -0.91 -4.83
N GLY A 58 13.56 -0.54 -3.57
CA GLY A 58 13.89 0.78 -3.03
C GLY A 58 12.86 1.87 -3.36
N GLY A 59 11.92 1.61 -4.27
CA GLY A 59 10.86 2.55 -4.63
C GLY A 59 9.91 2.85 -3.47
N GLU A 60 9.82 1.96 -2.48
CA GLU A 60 8.99 2.15 -1.30
C GLU A 60 9.41 3.31 -0.37
N LYS A 61 10.58 3.92 -0.63
CA LYS A 61 11.15 5.05 0.11
C LYS A 61 11.03 6.38 -0.64
N ASP A 62 10.51 6.35 -1.85
CA ASP A 62 10.41 7.49 -2.77
C ASP A 62 8.95 7.94 -2.84
N PRO A 63 8.57 9.07 -2.20
CA PRO A 63 7.18 9.53 -2.14
C PRO A 63 6.57 9.79 -3.52
N GLU A 64 7.32 10.45 -4.41
CA GLU A 64 6.89 10.78 -5.76
C GLU A 64 6.63 9.50 -6.56
N TYR A 65 7.56 8.54 -6.51
CA TYR A 65 7.38 7.24 -7.17
C TYR A 65 6.15 6.50 -6.63
N MET A 66 5.97 6.46 -5.31
CA MET A 66 4.84 5.79 -4.67
C MET A 66 3.51 6.47 -5.01
N PHE A 67 3.47 7.80 -5.05
CA PHE A 67 2.30 8.56 -5.47
C PHE A 67 1.96 8.27 -6.93
N GLY A 68 2.95 8.34 -7.83
CA GLY A 68 2.77 7.98 -9.23
C GLY A 68 2.36 6.51 -9.44
N LEU A 69 2.84 5.59 -8.60
CA LEU A 69 2.42 4.19 -8.61
C LEU A 69 0.93 4.06 -8.23
N CYS A 70 0.50 4.75 -7.18
CA CYS A 70 -0.89 4.76 -6.75
C CYS A 70 -1.81 5.48 -7.76
N ALA A 71 -1.29 6.44 -8.53
CA ALA A 71 -2.05 7.11 -9.58
C ALA A 71 -2.21 6.24 -10.85
N ARG A 72 -1.22 5.37 -11.15
CA ARG A 72 -1.23 4.50 -12.35
C ARG A 72 -2.05 3.22 -12.18
N HIS A 73 -2.26 2.78 -10.94
CA HIS A 73 -2.97 1.54 -10.60
C HIS A 73 -4.17 1.87 -9.73
N PRO A 74 -5.25 1.05 -9.71
CA PRO A 74 -6.42 1.30 -8.87
C PRO A 74 -6.14 0.97 -7.38
N VAL A 75 -5.08 1.54 -6.81
CA VAL A 75 -4.69 1.28 -5.42
C VAL A 75 -5.68 1.95 -4.48
N THR A 76 -6.41 1.15 -3.71
CA THR A 76 -7.40 1.64 -2.73
C THR A 76 -7.00 1.37 -1.28
N VAL A 77 -6.01 0.49 -1.08
CA VAL A 77 -5.43 0.23 0.24
C VAL A 77 -3.89 0.29 0.18
N LEU A 78 -3.32 1.16 1.01
CA LEU A 78 -1.87 1.30 1.20
C LEU A 78 -1.53 1.28 2.69
N TYR A 79 -0.57 0.45 3.08
CA TYR A 79 -0.06 0.40 4.45
C TYR A 79 1.18 1.25 4.60
N MET A 80 1.22 2.07 5.65
CA MET A 80 2.38 2.90 5.96
C MET A 80 2.68 2.85 7.45
N VAL A 81 3.98 2.80 7.77
CA VAL A 81 4.45 3.17 9.11
C VAL A 81 4.30 4.68 9.31
N PRO A 82 4.13 5.17 10.55
CA PRO A 82 3.89 6.60 10.80
C PRO A 82 4.95 7.54 10.21
N SER A 83 6.23 7.17 10.25
CA SER A 83 7.30 7.99 9.68
C SER A 83 7.18 8.17 8.17
N MET A 84 6.72 7.15 7.45
CA MET A 84 6.51 7.25 6.00
C MET A 84 5.25 8.02 5.66
N LEU A 85 4.20 7.89 6.47
CA LEU A 85 3.02 8.74 6.32
C LEU A 85 3.39 10.22 6.47
N ASN A 86 4.20 10.58 7.46
CA ASN A 86 4.67 11.97 7.61
C ASN A 86 5.46 12.44 6.38
N MET A 87 6.40 11.62 5.89
CA MET A 87 7.15 11.95 4.68
C MET A 87 6.26 12.16 3.45
N LEU A 88 5.17 11.37 3.32
CA LEU A 88 4.20 11.54 2.25
C LEU A 88 3.39 12.83 2.41
N LEU A 89 2.97 13.16 3.63
CA LEU A 89 2.25 14.40 3.92
C LEU A 89 3.13 15.63 3.64
N ASP A 90 4.38 15.61 4.07
CA ASP A 90 5.35 16.68 3.80
C ASP A 90 5.56 16.88 2.29
N TYR A 91 5.59 15.79 1.51
CA TYR A 91 5.68 15.85 0.04
C TYR A 91 4.43 16.49 -0.59
N ILE A 92 3.24 16.09 -0.15
CA ILE A 92 1.98 16.66 -0.66
C ILE A 92 1.88 18.16 -0.33
N GLU A 93 2.24 18.57 0.89
CA GLU A 93 2.24 19.97 1.28
C GLU A 93 3.24 20.82 0.47
N ALA A 94 4.36 20.24 0.05
CA ALA A 94 5.33 20.92 -0.81
C ALA A 94 4.79 21.09 -2.23
N GLU A 95 4.22 20.03 -2.83
CA GLU A 95 3.60 20.08 -4.16
C GLU A 95 2.43 21.07 -4.23
N GLU A 96 1.60 21.15 -3.18
CA GLU A 96 0.51 22.13 -3.10
C GLU A 96 1.04 23.58 -3.08
N LYS A 97 2.13 23.84 -2.34
CA LYS A 97 2.77 25.16 -2.30
C LYS A 97 3.37 25.53 -3.65
N ASP A 98 4.09 24.61 -4.28
CA ASP A 98 4.66 24.83 -5.62
C ASP A 98 3.56 25.12 -6.64
N ALA A 99 2.47 24.35 -6.64
CA ALA A 99 1.33 24.57 -7.54
C ALA A 99 0.65 25.94 -7.32
N LEU A 100 0.60 26.44 -6.09
CA LEU A 100 0.09 27.77 -5.76
C LEU A 100 1.07 28.89 -6.18
N GLU A 101 2.38 28.65 -6.11
CA GLU A 101 3.41 29.62 -6.54
C GLU A 101 3.51 29.75 -8.06
N VAL A 102 3.27 28.67 -8.83
CA VAL A 102 3.24 28.71 -10.31
C VAL A 102 1.90 29.27 -10.85
N GLY A 103 0.89 29.43 -9.99
CA GLY A 103 -0.46 29.90 -10.33
C GLY A 103 -0.65 31.42 -10.46
N PHE A 104 0.41 32.23 -10.51
CA PHE A 104 0.35 33.70 -10.65
C PHE A 104 1.23 34.24 -11.79
#